data_AF-A0A8C8ADB5-F1
#
_entry.id   AF-A0A8C8ADB5-F1
#
_cell.length_a   1.000
_cell.length_b   1.000
_cell.length_c   1.000
_cell.angle_alpha   90.00
_cell.angle_beta   90.00
_cell.angle_gamma   90.00
#
_symmetry.space_group_name_H-M   'P 1'
#
loop_
_entity.id
_entity.type
_entity.pdbx_description
1 polymer ?
#
loop_
_entity_poly.entity_id
_entity_poly.type
_entity_poly.pdbx_seq_one_letter_code
_entity_poly.pdbx_strand_id
1 'polypeptide(L)'
;MPPPKDVVKIAIQMVGAIPQLIELQQTKPLASVLKDVCDAWSLPNAEHYALQYVDGRQTYITESDQEAERLYSGIQSNNSDVKTDSLKKLANLSQDVTFAQEFINRNGLKQIFYIVEEGNDTGEMLAHTLKAFMELMEHDFVSWETLSAAFIKKIVSYVNMNTVDASVQQLSLSILENMVPTSCLLFELVKKEVTLDRLLTHLQVTNAQLQLKAMALLIALLLAATDTERRNIIHSSEPLGDEMAHYLYVLQSVSLNLCERRMRTSMDPYSQVCEQPGPGLFHRWKRRVKVHLWVLQVVREQITRTLSLKPTSLELFKTRVNALNYSEILKLRQTERLHQEETLAVPVLELRERLKPELLELIRQQRLLHLCKGTLFRKISSRRRQDKLWYCRLSPNHKVLHYGDVEEGVHSPPIESLPEKIPVVDMKMLLMGKECPHMKEKSSGKQNKDVLELAFSIVYDVEEYCLNFIAPTRYEFCLWTDGLNVLLGKEMTSERTQTDLDVLLSMELKLRLLDLENISIPDTPPPVPKPPSNLNFCYDFSHAEQ
;
A
#
# COMPACT_ATOMS: atom_id res chain seq x y z
N MET A 1 -15.88 -31.92 -27.94
CA MET A 1 -14.41 -31.81 -27.92
C MET A 1 -14.07 -30.44 -27.39
N PRO A 2 -13.25 -30.30 -26.33
CA PRO A 2 -12.71 -28.99 -25.98
C PRO A 2 -11.85 -28.47 -27.14
N PRO A 3 -11.84 -27.17 -27.42
CA PRO A 3 -10.99 -26.61 -28.45
C PRO A 3 -9.51 -26.89 -28.11
N PRO A 4 -8.65 -27.18 -29.11
CA PRO A 4 -7.23 -27.39 -28.87
C PRO A 4 -6.61 -26.14 -28.22
N LYS A 5 -5.88 -26.36 -27.12
CA LYS A 5 -5.32 -25.34 -26.21
C LYS A 5 -4.40 -24.32 -26.89
N ASP A 6 -3.92 -24.64 -28.09
CA ASP A 6 -2.97 -23.81 -28.83
C ASP A 6 -3.65 -22.87 -29.84
N VAL A 7 -4.99 -22.79 -29.88
CA VAL A 7 -5.72 -21.98 -30.88
C VAL A 7 -6.45 -20.83 -30.19
N VAL A 8 -6.03 -19.59 -30.47
CA VAL A 8 -6.67 -18.36 -29.99
C VAL A 8 -7.43 -17.70 -31.13
N LYS A 9 -8.71 -17.41 -30.93
CA LYS A 9 -9.51 -16.67 -31.92
C LYS A 9 -9.32 -15.18 -31.70
N ILE A 10 -8.76 -14.50 -32.69
CA ILE A 10 -8.49 -13.06 -32.64
C ILE A 10 -9.14 -12.34 -33.82
N ALA A 11 -9.51 -11.08 -33.60
CA ALA A 11 -9.93 -10.17 -34.66
C ALA A 11 -8.84 -9.12 -34.85
N ILE A 12 -8.27 -9.02 -36.04
CA ILE A 12 -7.25 -8.03 -36.37
C ILE A 12 -7.92 -6.93 -37.20
N GLN A 13 -7.77 -5.68 -36.75
CA GLN A 13 -8.36 -4.52 -37.40
C GLN A 13 -7.28 -3.61 -38.00
N MET A 14 -7.63 -2.93 -39.09
CA MET A 14 -6.81 -1.90 -39.71
C MET A 14 -7.72 -0.75 -40.14
N VAL A 15 -7.25 0.49 -39.99
CA VAL A 15 -8.05 1.69 -40.24
C VAL A 15 -8.49 1.71 -41.70
N GLY A 16 -9.80 1.68 -41.94
CA GLY A 16 -10.38 1.67 -43.29
C GLY A 16 -10.51 0.28 -43.94
N ALA A 17 -10.20 -0.80 -43.23
CA ALA A 17 -10.36 -2.17 -43.71
C ALA A 17 -11.32 -3.00 -42.84
N ILE A 18 -11.87 -4.06 -43.42
CA ILE A 18 -12.73 -5.01 -42.71
C ILE A 18 -11.86 -5.85 -41.77
N PRO A 19 -12.24 -6.01 -40.48
CA PRO A 19 -11.48 -6.83 -39.54
C PRO A 19 -11.36 -8.28 -40.00
N GLN A 20 -10.16 -8.84 -39.90
CA GLN A 20 -9.90 -10.25 -40.21
C GLN A 20 -10.05 -11.11 -38.94
N LEU A 21 -10.86 -12.16 -39.03
CA LEU A 21 -11.03 -13.16 -37.98
C LEU A 21 -10.05 -14.30 -38.20
N ILE A 22 -9.11 -14.50 -37.28
CA ILE A 22 -8.03 -15.48 -37.42
C ILE A 22 -8.03 -16.42 -36.21
N GLU A 23 -7.89 -17.71 -36.51
CA GLU A 23 -7.60 -18.73 -35.52
C GLU A 23 -6.08 -18.86 -35.38
N LEU A 24 -5.49 -18.08 -34.48
CA LEU A 24 -4.06 -18.02 -34.24
C LEU A 24 -3.59 -19.28 -33.53
N GLN A 25 -2.80 -20.10 -34.22
CA GLN A 25 -2.10 -21.24 -33.63
C GLN A 25 -0.83 -20.75 -32.94
N GLN A 26 -0.75 -20.86 -31.62
CA GLN A 26 0.41 -20.42 -30.83
C GLN A 26 1.70 -21.19 -31.15
N THR A 27 1.59 -22.33 -31.83
CA THR A 27 2.73 -23.11 -32.34
C THR A 27 3.33 -22.55 -33.62
N LYS A 28 2.67 -21.61 -34.30
CA LYS A 28 3.18 -20.96 -35.52
C LYS A 28 3.90 -19.66 -35.19
N PRO A 29 5.03 -19.33 -35.86
CA PRO A 29 5.69 -18.05 -35.69
C PRO A 29 4.77 -16.89 -36.03
N LEU A 30 4.76 -15.83 -35.22
CA LEU A 30 3.88 -14.67 -35.40
C LEU A 30 4.09 -13.99 -36.77
N ALA A 31 5.33 -13.98 -37.28
CA ALA A 31 5.67 -13.47 -38.61
C ALA A 31 4.90 -14.17 -39.75
N SER A 32 4.61 -15.47 -39.61
CA SER A 32 3.79 -16.20 -40.60
C SER A 32 2.34 -15.73 -40.58
N VAL A 33 1.79 -15.46 -39.39
CA VAL A 33 0.44 -14.95 -39.24
C VAL A 33 0.33 -13.51 -39.76
N LEU A 34 1.33 -12.67 -39.47
CA LEU A 34 1.43 -11.30 -40.01
C LEU A 34 1.49 -11.31 -41.53
N LYS A 35 2.23 -12.24 -42.13
CA LYS A 35 2.27 -12.41 -43.58
C LYS A 35 0.90 -12.77 -44.16
N ASP A 36 0.21 -13.73 -43.56
CA ASP A 36 -1.13 -14.13 -44.00
C ASP A 36 -2.14 -12.94 -43.91
N VAL A 37 -2.03 -12.13 -42.85
CA VAL A 37 -2.85 -10.92 -42.63
C VAL A 37 -2.55 -9.84 -43.67
N CYS A 38 -1.27 -9.56 -43.88
CA CYS A 38 -0.80 -8.57 -44.85
C CYS A 38 -1.18 -8.97 -46.28
N ASP A 39 -1.04 -10.25 -46.63
CA ASP A 39 -1.43 -10.78 -47.94
C ASP A 39 -2.94 -10.61 -48.17
N ALA A 40 -3.77 -10.89 -47.16
CA ALA A 40 -5.22 -10.71 -47.23
C ALA A 40 -5.67 -9.24 -47.36
N TRP A 41 -4.88 -8.28 -46.85
CA TRP A 41 -5.10 -6.85 -47.06
C TRP A 41 -4.27 -6.24 -48.21
N SER A 42 -3.56 -7.07 -48.99
CA SER A 42 -2.68 -6.62 -50.08
C SER A 42 -1.63 -5.59 -49.64
N LEU A 43 -1.11 -5.73 -48.42
CA LEU A 43 -0.05 -4.90 -47.87
C LEU A 43 1.33 -5.44 -48.27
N PRO A 44 2.17 -4.64 -48.96
CA PRO A 44 3.51 -5.07 -49.33
C PRO A 44 4.45 -5.10 -48.11
N ASN A 45 5.41 -6.03 -48.10
CA ASN A 45 6.44 -6.18 -47.06
C ASN A 45 5.85 -6.43 -45.66
N ALA A 46 5.37 -7.66 -45.42
CA ALA A 46 4.79 -8.06 -44.14
C ALA A 46 5.73 -7.85 -42.94
N GLU A 47 7.05 -7.90 -43.15
CA GLU A 47 8.07 -7.57 -42.16
C GLU A 47 8.02 -6.11 -41.62
N HIS A 48 7.23 -5.23 -42.25
CA HIS A 48 7.11 -3.83 -41.85
C HIS A 48 5.93 -3.55 -40.90
N TYR A 49 5.19 -4.58 -40.53
CA TYR A 49 3.98 -4.47 -39.72
C TYR A 49 4.11 -5.26 -38.42
N ALA A 50 3.54 -4.72 -37.34
CA ALA A 50 3.49 -5.36 -36.04
C ALA A 50 2.05 -5.35 -35.51
N LEU A 51 1.73 -6.32 -34.65
CA LEU A 51 0.42 -6.40 -34.01
C LEU A 51 0.44 -5.64 -32.67
N GLN A 52 -0.58 -4.81 -32.46
CA GLN A 52 -0.81 -4.04 -31.24
C GLN A 52 -2.20 -4.33 -30.68
N TYR A 53 -2.34 -4.34 -29.35
CA TYR A 53 -3.66 -4.45 -28.72
C TYR A 53 -4.49 -3.19 -28.96
N VAL A 54 -5.79 -3.38 -29.20
CA VAL A 54 -6.75 -2.29 -29.44
C VAL A 54 -7.16 -1.58 -28.14
N ASP A 55 -7.05 -2.26 -27.00
CA ASP A 55 -7.64 -1.87 -25.70
C ASP A 55 -6.85 -0.78 -24.94
N GLY A 56 -6.17 0.13 -25.65
CA GLY A 56 -5.43 1.25 -25.05
C GLY A 56 -4.09 0.86 -24.39
N ARG A 57 -3.80 -0.43 -24.20
CA ARG A 57 -2.46 -0.93 -23.86
C ARG A 57 -1.60 -0.89 -25.13
N GLN A 58 -0.75 0.13 -25.29
CA GLN A 58 0.19 0.25 -26.43
C GLN A 58 1.31 -0.80 -26.44
N THR A 59 1.05 -2.02 -25.98
CA THR A 59 2.02 -3.13 -25.94
C THR A 59 1.98 -3.89 -27.26
N TYR A 60 3.13 -4.08 -27.89
CA TYR A 60 3.25 -4.81 -29.16
C TYR A 60 3.40 -6.32 -28.91
N ILE A 61 2.80 -7.14 -29.78
CA ILE A 61 2.75 -8.61 -29.60
C ILE A 61 4.01 -9.30 -30.16
N THR A 62 4.77 -8.68 -31.08
CA THR A 62 6.23 -8.86 -31.31
C THR A 62 6.71 -8.04 -32.53
N GLU A 63 8.04 -7.91 -32.61
CA GLU A 63 8.90 -7.15 -33.56
C GLU A 63 8.80 -5.62 -33.48
N SER A 64 9.12 -5.12 -32.28
CA SER A 64 9.46 -3.74 -31.93
C SER A 64 10.67 -3.15 -32.68
N ASP A 65 11.25 -3.87 -33.63
CA ASP A 65 12.54 -3.57 -34.23
C ASP A 65 12.50 -2.28 -35.08
N GLN A 66 11.47 -2.16 -35.93
CA GLN A 66 11.32 -1.00 -36.80
C GLN A 66 10.94 0.27 -36.05
N GLU A 67 10.06 0.17 -35.06
CA GLU A 67 9.64 1.35 -34.30
C GLU A 67 10.78 1.84 -33.39
N ALA A 68 11.57 0.93 -32.82
CA ALA A 68 12.80 1.28 -32.12
C ALA A 68 13.81 1.96 -33.07
N GLU A 69 13.94 1.51 -34.31
CA GLU A 69 14.80 2.12 -35.33
C GLU A 69 14.31 3.51 -35.77
N ARG A 70 13.01 3.67 -36.00
CA ARG A 70 12.39 4.97 -36.34
C ARG A 70 12.57 5.97 -35.20
N LEU A 71 12.39 5.54 -33.95
CA LEU A 71 12.60 6.42 -32.80
C LEU A 71 14.08 6.71 -32.59
N TYR A 72 14.97 5.74 -32.77
CA TYR A 72 16.42 5.96 -32.68
C TYR A 72 16.90 7.01 -33.70
N SER A 73 16.46 6.89 -34.96
CA SER A 73 16.75 7.88 -36.01
C SER A 73 16.06 9.23 -35.76
N GLY A 74 14.82 9.22 -35.27
CA GLY A 74 14.06 10.43 -34.92
C GLY A 74 14.71 11.24 -33.80
N ILE A 75 15.28 10.59 -32.78
CA ILE A 75 15.99 11.22 -31.66
C ILE A 75 17.33 11.83 -32.11
N GLN A 76 17.93 11.30 -33.17
CA GLN A 76 19.15 11.84 -33.79
C GLN A 76 18.87 12.94 -34.84
N SER A 77 17.60 13.26 -35.08
CA SER A 77 17.23 14.28 -36.04
C SER A 77 17.73 15.67 -35.63
N ASN A 78 18.19 16.46 -36.60
CA ASN A 78 18.52 17.87 -36.41
C ASN A 78 17.27 18.76 -36.27
N ASN A 79 16.08 18.23 -36.54
CA ASN A 79 14.83 18.95 -36.38
C ASN A 79 14.29 18.78 -34.94
N SER A 80 14.20 19.89 -34.20
CA SER A 80 13.76 19.92 -32.80
C SER A 80 12.33 19.38 -32.60
N ASP A 81 11.41 19.62 -33.55
CA ASP A 81 10.03 19.14 -33.45
C ASP A 81 9.97 17.62 -33.59
N VAL A 82 10.65 17.08 -34.61
CA VAL A 82 10.75 15.62 -34.85
C VAL A 82 11.43 14.93 -33.66
N LYS A 83 12.48 15.55 -33.12
CA LYS A 83 13.21 15.04 -31.96
C LYS A 83 12.31 15.00 -30.72
N THR A 84 11.55 16.07 -30.46
CA THR A 84 10.64 16.17 -29.31
C THR A 84 9.49 15.16 -29.41
N ASP A 85 8.85 15.04 -30.58
CA ASP A 85 7.78 14.06 -30.81
C ASP A 85 8.29 12.62 -30.69
N SER A 86 9.50 12.35 -31.18
CA SER A 86 10.13 11.03 -31.04
C SER A 86 10.44 10.70 -29.58
N LEU A 87 10.94 11.67 -28.80
CA LEU A 87 11.19 11.50 -27.36
C LEU A 87 9.90 11.28 -26.56
N LYS A 88 8.82 11.99 -26.92
CA LYS A 88 7.50 11.81 -26.30
C LYS A 88 6.94 10.41 -26.55
N LYS A 89 7.04 9.91 -27.79
CA LYS A 89 6.66 8.54 -28.14
C LYS A 89 7.55 7.52 -27.43
N LEU A 90 8.86 7.78 -27.38
CA LEU A 90 9.80 6.93 -26.65
C LEU A 90 9.39 6.79 -25.19
N ALA A 91 9.08 7.89 -24.49
CA ALA A 91 8.68 7.85 -23.09
C ALA A 91 7.45 6.96 -22.83
N ASN A 92 6.51 6.88 -23.78
CA ASN A 92 5.33 6.02 -23.65
C ASN A 92 5.65 4.56 -23.97
N LEU A 93 6.41 4.30 -25.04
CA LEU A 93 6.76 2.93 -25.45
C LEU A 93 7.78 2.27 -24.52
N SER A 94 8.63 3.06 -23.86
CA SER A 94 9.60 2.58 -22.86
C SER A 94 8.95 1.89 -21.66
N GLN A 95 7.62 1.99 -21.46
CA GLN A 95 6.90 1.21 -20.44
C GLN A 95 6.81 -0.29 -20.75
N ASP A 96 7.01 -0.66 -22.03
CA ASP A 96 7.04 -2.03 -22.51
C ASP A 96 8.46 -2.60 -22.39
N VAL A 97 8.58 -3.76 -21.74
CA VAL A 97 9.85 -4.45 -21.48
C VAL A 97 10.52 -4.89 -22.79
N THR A 98 9.73 -5.31 -23.78
CA THR A 98 10.24 -5.83 -25.05
C THR A 98 10.83 -4.71 -25.90
N PHE A 99 10.10 -3.60 -26.01
CA PHE A 99 10.58 -2.39 -26.67
C PHE A 99 11.80 -1.81 -25.95
N ALA A 100 11.76 -1.69 -24.62
CA ALA A 100 12.87 -1.16 -23.84
C ALA A 100 14.17 -1.96 -24.06
N GLN A 101 14.09 -3.29 -24.04
CA GLN A 101 15.24 -4.15 -24.32
C GLN A 101 15.80 -3.90 -25.73
N GLU A 102 14.95 -3.80 -26.74
CA GLU A 102 15.40 -3.61 -28.13
C GLU A 102 16.05 -2.23 -28.33
N PHE A 103 15.43 -1.18 -27.79
CA PHE A 103 16.00 0.17 -27.82
C PHE A 103 17.36 0.23 -27.10
N ILE A 104 17.52 -0.50 -25.99
CA ILE A 104 18.79 -0.61 -25.27
C ILE A 104 19.84 -1.38 -26.09
N ASN A 105 19.46 -2.49 -26.74
CA ASN A 105 20.36 -3.26 -27.63
C ASN A 105 20.90 -2.40 -28.77
N ARG A 106 20.10 -1.45 -29.25
CA ARG A 106 20.47 -0.48 -30.30
C ARG A 106 21.31 0.70 -29.79
N ASN A 107 21.85 0.62 -28.58
CA ASN A 107 22.59 1.70 -27.92
C ASN A 107 21.76 2.98 -27.71
N GLY A 108 20.44 2.89 -27.62
CA GLY A 108 19.56 4.04 -27.42
C GLY A 108 19.86 4.84 -26.14
N LEU A 109 20.30 4.16 -25.07
CA LEU A 109 20.73 4.84 -23.82
C LEU A 109 21.91 5.80 -24.03
N LYS A 110 22.85 5.50 -24.95
CA LYS A 110 23.96 6.41 -25.25
C LYS A 110 23.47 7.72 -25.86
N GLN A 111 22.41 7.66 -26.67
CA GLN A 111 21.80 8.86 -27.24
C GLN A 111 21.09 9.69 -26.16
N ILE A 112 20.42 9.04 -25.22
CA ILE A 112 19.81 9.71 -24.07
C ILE A 112 20.87 10.39 -23.20
N PHE A 113 21.98 9.70 -22.91
CA PHE A 113 23.12 10.31 -22.20
C PHE A 113 23.67 11.53 -22.93
N TYR A 114 23.87 11.43 -24.24
CA TYR A 114 24.32 12.55 -25.05
C TYR A 114 23.37 13.76 -24.98
N ILE A 115 22.05 13.53 -25.07
CA ILE A 115 21.07 14.63 -24.99
C ILE A 115 21.08 15.30 -23.61
N VAL A 116 21.22 14.53 -22.53
CA VAL A 116 21.25 15.09 -21.16
C VAL A 116 22.58 15.80 -20.87
N GLU A 117 23.71 15.19 -21.21
CA GLU A 117 25.04 15.75 -20.92
C GLU A 117 25.35 16.97 -21.78
N GLU A 118 25.25 16.83 -23.12
CA GLU A 118 25.69 17.81 -24.12
C GLU A 118 24.57 18.75 -24.59
N GLY A 119 23.31 18.41 -24.34
CA GLY A 119 22.18 19.24 -24.73
C GLY A 119 22.07 20.54 -23.92
N ASN A 120 21.78 21.63 -24.62
CA ASN A 120 21.21 22.86 -24.04
C ASN A 120 19.67 22.83 -24.06
N ASP A 121 19.09 21.65 -24.28
CA ASP A 121 17.65 21.46 -24.39
C ASP A 121 16.98 21.78 -23.04
N THR A 122 15.98 22.65 -23.06
CA THR A 122 15.25 23.11 -21.87
C THR A 122 13.74 22.91 -22.06
N GLY A 123 13.03 22.66 -20.95
CA GLY A 123 11.56 22.49 -20.95
C GLY A 123 11.10 21.09 -21.36
N GLU A 124 10.07 21.02 -22.21
CA GLU A 124 9.31 19.80 -22.52
C GLU A 124 10.17 18.68 -23.13
N MET A 125 11.11 19.01 -24.02
CA MET A 125 11.99 18.02 -24.65
C MET A 125 12.88 17.29 -23.62
N LEU A 126 13.41 18.03 -22.64
CA LEU A 126 14.19 17.45 -21.55
C LEU A 126 13.31 16.61 -20.63
N ALA A 127 12.08 17.05 -20.35
CA ALA A 127 11.12 16.27 -19.56
C ALA A 127 10.80 14.91 -20.21
N HIS A 128 10.51 14.89 -21.52
CA HIS A 128 10.30 13.62 -22.25
C HIS A 128 11.55 12.74 -22.26
N THR A 129 12.73 13.34 -22.39
CA THR A 129 14.01 12.61 -22.33
C THR A 129 14.24 11.94 -20.97
N LEU A 130 14.07 12.70 -19.88
CA LEU A 130 14.24 12.17 -18.51
C LEU A 130 13.17 11.14 -18.17
N LYS A 131 11.93 11.32 -18.65
CA LYS A 131 10.86 10.33 -18.50
C LYS A 131 11.22 9.04 -19.23
N ALA A 132 11.62 9.11 -20.50
CA ALA A 132 12.05 7.95 -21.26
C ALA A 132 13.25 7.24 -20.61
N PHE A 133 14.23 7.99 -20.11
CA PHE A 133 15.35 7.45 -19.37
C PHE A 133 14.91 6.67 -18.13
N MET A 134 14.06 7.27 -17.31
CA MET A 134 13.53 6.64 -16.09
C MET A 134 12.80 5.34 -16.41
N GLU A 135 11.88 5.35 -17.40
CA GLU A 135 11.12 4.18 -17.84
C GLU A 135 12.03 3.06 -18.39
N LEU A 136 13.11 3.39 -19.09
CA LEU A 136 14.08 2.40 -19.59
C LEU A 136 14.91 1.77 -18.46
N MET A 137 15.36 2.59 -17.50
CA MET A 137 16.16 2.12 -16.36
C MET A 137 15.32 1.29 -15.38
N GLU A 138 14.00 1.47 -15.36
CA GLU A 138 13.08 0.71 -14.51
C GLU A 138 12.93 -0.78 -14.86
N HIS A 139 13.47 -1.26 -15.99
CA HIS A 139 13.43 -2.68 -16.35
C HIS A 139 14.64 -3.49 -15.85
N ASP A 140 15.60 -2.85 -15.17
CA ASP A 140 16.83 -3.45 -14.62
C ASP A 140 17.75 -4.12 -15.67
N PHE A 141 17.62 -3.78 -16.96
CA PHE A 141 18.55 -4.24 -17.99
C PHE A 141 19.94 -3.61 -17.84
N VAL A 142 20.00 -2.43 -17.24
CA VAL A 142 21.22 -1.65 -17.03
C VAL A 142 21.27 -1.20 -15.57
N SER A 143 22.42 -1.42 -14.92
CA SER A 143 22.64 -0.99 -13.54
C SER A 143 22.81 0.53 -13.46
N TRP A 144 22.23 1.15 -12.43
CA TRP A 144 22.43 2.56 -12.07
C TRP A 144 23.91 2.91 -11.80
N GLU A 145 24.76 1.93 -11.49
CA GLU A 145 26.20 2.13 -11.30
C GLU A 145 26.97 2.37 -12.61
N THR A 146 26.34 2.12 -13.76
CA THR A 146 26.94 2.40 -15.07
C THR A 146 26.86 3.87 -15.47
N LEU A 147 26.11 4.68 -14.71
CA LEU A 147 25.93 6.11 -14.98
C LEU A 147 27.24 6.88 -14.74
N SER A 148 27.56 7.76 -15.69
CA SER A 148 28.75 8.60 -15.60
C SER A 148 28.58 9.65 -14.48
N ALA A 149 29.69 10.07 -13.88
CA ALA A 149 29.65 11.18 -12.92
C ALA A 149 29.21 12.51 -13.56
N ALA A 150 29.41 12.68 -14.88
CA ALA A 150 28.99 13.86 -15.62
C ALA A 150 27.46 13.90 -15.74
N PHE A 151 26.84 12.78 -16.12
CA PHE A 151 25.40 12.61 -16.17
C PHE A 151 24.76 12.91 -14.82
N ILE A 152 25.26 12.32 -13.73
CA ILE A 152 24.68 12.49 -12.40
C ILE A 152 24.77 13.96 -11.95
N LYS A 153 25.92 14.61 -12.16
CA LYS A 153 26.06 16.04 -11.85
C LYS A 153 25.09 16.91 -12.64
N LYS A 154 24.81 16.56 -13.89
CA LYS A 154 23.79 17.26 -14.70
C LYS A 154 22.39 17.09 -14.11
N ILE A 155 22.00 15.88 -13.73
CA ILE A 155 20.70 15.63 -13.05
C ILE A 155 20.59 16.43 -11.75
N VAL A 156 21.64 16.45 -10.93
CA VAL A 156 21.67 17.25 -9.70
C VAL A 156 21.59 18.76 -10.01
N SER A 157 22.22 19.22 -11.09
CA SER A 157 22.11 20.63 -11.50
C SER A 157 20.67 21.06 -11.78
N TYR A 158 19.84 20.18 -12.37
CA TYR A 158 18.42 20.45 -12.60
C TYR A 158 17.62 20.57 -11.30
N VAL A 159 17.96 19.77 -10.28
CA VAL A 159 17.37 19.89 -8.93
C VAL A 159 17.79 21.20 -8.27
N ASN A 160 19.04 21.63 -8.46
CA ASN A 160 19.61 22.83 -7.84
C ASN A 160 19.22 24.15 -8.52
N MET A 161 18.71 24.12 -9.76
CA MET A 161 18.30 25.33 -10.49
C MET A 161 16.95 25.86 -10.03
N ASN A 162 16.86 27.17 -9.75
CA ASN A 162 15.62 27.84 -9.30
C ASN A 162 14.58 28.07 -10.40
N THR A 163 15.01 28.15 -11.66
CA THR A 163 14.19 28.53 -12.82
C THR A 163 14.15 27.43 -13.87
N VAL A 164 13.70 26.23 -13.47
CA VAL A 164 13.47 25.11 -14.39
C VAL A 164 12.00 24.73 -14.32
N ASP A 165 11.48 24.19 -15.43
CA ASP A 165 10.18 23.54 -15.48
C ASP A 165 10.05 22.54 -14.31
N ALA A 166 8.94 22.64 -13.58
CA ALA A 166 8.64 21.78 -12.43
C ALA A 166 8.65 20.29 -12.81
N SER A 167 8.29 19.94 -14.05
CA SER A 167 8.31 18.56 -14.54
C SER A 167 9.72 17.98 -14.61
N VAL A 168 10.70 18.76 -15.04
CA VAL A 168 12.12 18.35 -15.11
C VAL A 168 12.68 18.17 -13.70
N GLN A 169 12.33 19.06 -12.76
CA GLN A 169 12.75 18.94 -11.36
C GLN A 169 12.15 17.68 -10.71
N GLN A 170 10.86 17.41 -10.94
CA GLN A 170 10.19 16.19 -10.45
C GLN A 170 10.84 14.91 -10.97
N LEU A 171 11.10 14.84 -12.28
CA LEU A 171 11.76 13.68 -12.89
C LEU A 171 13.20 13.52 -12.40
N SER A 172 13.93 14.62 -12.25
CA SER A 172 15.30 14.61 -11.71
C SER A 172 15.34 14.09 -10.27
N LEU A 173 14.41 14.55 -9.41
CA LEU A 173 14.26 14.04 -8.05
C LEU A 173 13.92 12.55 -8.03
N SER A 174 13.01 12.09 -8.92
CA SER A 174 12.62 10.68 -9.04
C SER A 174 13.77 9.79 -9.53
N ILE A 175 14.64 10.29 -10.41
CA ILE A 175 15.87 9.60 -10.84
C ILE A 175 16.83 9.44 -9.66
N LEU A 176 17.08 10.51 -8.90
CA LEU A 176 17.96 10.46 -7.74
C LEU A 176 17.41 9.56 -6.63
N GLU A 177 16.09 9.60 -6.38
CA GLU A 177 15.40 8.74 -5.43
C GLU A 177 15.63 7.26 -5.75
N ASN A 178 15.52 6.88 -7.02
CA ASN A 178 15.75 5.50 -7.43
C ASN A 178 17.24 5.11 -7.40
N MET A 179 18.13 6.06 -7.61
CA MET A 179 19.57 5.81 -7.63
C MET A 179 20.19 5.69 -6.23
N VAL A 180 19.71 6.44 -5.23
CA VAL A 180 20.30 6.46 -3.87
C VAL A 180 20.31 5.06 -3.19
N PRO A 181 19.22 4.26 -3.23
CA PRO A 181 19.18 2.96 -2.57
C PRO A 181 20.04 1.88 -3.21
N THR A 182 20.54 2.08 -4.44
CA THR A 182 21.21 0.99 -5.18
C THR A 182 22.68 0.82 -4.81
N SER A 183 23.38 1.88 -4.39
CA SER A 183 24.81 1.82 -4.09
C SER A 183 25.26 2.90 -3.11
N CYS A 184 26.15 2.54 -2.17
CA CYS A 184 26.72 3.50 -1.22
C CYS A 184 27.51 4.64 -1.89
N LEU A 185 28.12 4.36 -3.04
CA LEU A 185 28.88 5.36 -3.81
C LEU A 185 27.95 6.45 -4.38
N LEU A 186 26.79 6.03 -4.89
CA LEU A 186 25.78 6.93 -5.45
C LEU A 186 25.12 7.75 -4.34
N PHE A 187 24.85 7.14 -3.18
CA PHE A 187 24.37 7.84 -1.99
C PHE A 187 25.30 8.99 -1.57
N GLU A 188 26.60 8.73 -1.41
CA GLU A 188 27.55 9.78 -0.99
C GLU A 188 27.68 10.90 -2.02
N LEU A 189 27.58 10.58 -3.32
CA LEU A 189 27.61 11.58 -4.38
C LEU A 189 26.36 12.49 -4.33
N VAL A 190 25.16 11.91 -4.22
CA VAL A 190 23.90 12.69 -4.16
C VAL A 190 23.86 13.54 -2.90
N LYS A 191 24.24 12.98 -1.75
CA LYS A 191 24.30 13.70 -0.47
C LYS A 191 25.25 14.89 -0.51
N LYS A 192 26.37 14.80 -1.24
CA LYS A 192 27.33 15.89 -1.39
C LYS A 192 26.79 17.01 -2.29
N GLU A 193 26.07 16.66 -3.36
CA GLU A 193 25.66 17.60 -4.41
C GLU A 193 24.25 18.18 -4.20
N VAL A 194 23.37 17.48 -3.47
CA VAL A 194 22.02 17.94 -3.09
C VAL A 194 21.99 18.27 -1.59
N THR A 195 21.95 19.57 -1.26
CA THR A 195 21.93 20.03 0.13
C THR A 195 20.53 19.88 0.75
N LEU A 196 20.47 19.72 2.07
CA LEU A 196 19.21 19.67 2.81
C LEU A 196 18.40 20.97 2.65
N ASP A 197 19.07 22.11 2.69
CA ASP A 197 18.46 23.44 2.47
C ASP A 197 17.73 23.49 1.13
N ARG A 198 18.32 22.88 0.08
CA ARG A 198 17.67 22.79 -1.22
C ARG A 198 16.41 21.93 -1.20
N LEU A 199 16.45 20.77 -0.55
CA LEU A 199 15.26 19.92 -0.38
C LEU A 199 14.17 20.64 0.40
N LEU A 200 14.52 21.41 1.43
CA LEU A 200 13.57 22.22 2.19
C LEU A 200 12.93 23.31 1.30
N THR A 201 13.69 23.96 0.43
CA THR A 201 13.12 24.94 -0.51
C THR A 201 12.09 24.31 -1.45
N HIS A 202 12.32 23.07 -1.91
CA HIS A 202 11.37 22.33 -2.76
C HIS A 202 10.11 21.89 -1.99
N LEU A 203 10.25 21.59 -0.69
CA LEU A 203 9.12 21.27 0.19
C LEU A 203 8.23 22.48 0.51
N GLN A 204 8.77 23.70 0.41
CA GLN A 204 8.01 24.93 0.67
C GLN A 204 7.22 25.43 -0.56
N VAL A 205 7.41 24.83 -1.74
CA VAL A 205 6.69 25.20 -2.97
C VAL A 205 5.26 24.67 -2.92
N THR A 206 4.29 25.39 -3.50
CA THR A 206 2.86 24.99 -3.56
C THR A 206 2.57 23.74 -4.38
N ASN A 207 3.54 23.22 -5.15
CA ASN A 207 3.35 22.08 -6.03
C ASN A 207 3.48 20.76 -5.26
N ALA A 208 2.33 20.14 -4.93
CA ALA A 208 2.25 18.89 -4.17
C ALA A 208 3.09 17.74 -4.76
N GLN A 209 3.15 17.62 -6.09
CA GLN A 209 3.91 16.55 -6.75
C GLN A 209 5.44 16.76 -6.63
N LEU A 210 5.89 18.02 -6.67
CA LEU A 210 7.29 18.36 -6.40
C LEU A 210 7.65 18.10 -4.93
N GLN A 211 6.78 18.52 -4.00
CA GLN A 211 6.94 18.25 -2.57
C GLN A 211 7.06 16.75 -2.29
N LEU A 212 6.18 15.93 -2.90
CA LEU A 212 6.19 14.47 -2.76
C LEU A 212 7.52 13.87 -3.21
N LYS A 213 8.03 14.27 -4.39
CA LYS A 213 9.31 13.76 -4.93
C LYS A 213 10.52 14.24 -4.13
N ALA A 214 10.52 15.48 -3.66
CA ALA A 214 11.57 15.99 -2.77
C ALA A 214 11.59 15.22 -1.44
N MET A 215 10.40 14.90 -0.92
CA MET A 215 10.26 14.12 0.31
C MET A 215 10.70 12.67 0.15
N ALA A 216 10.34 12.03 -0.96
CA ALA A 216 10.75 10.65 -1.26
C ALA A 216 12.28 10.52 -1.31
N LEU A 217 12.96 11.50 -1.95
CA LEU A 217 14.41 11.57 -1.94
C LEU A 217 14.99 11.79 -0.53
N LEU A 218 14.39 12.67 0.29
CA LEU A 218 14.83 12.89 1.68
C LEU A 218 14.72 11.60 2.51
N ILE A 219 13.64 10.84 2.35
CA ILE A 219 13.45 9.55 3.01
C ILE A 219 14.50 8.54 2.51
N ALA A 220 14.73 8.45 1.20
CA ALA A 220 15.75 7.57 0.64
C ALA A 220 17.15 7.87 1.20
N LEU A 221 17.50 9.15 1.33
CA LEU A 221 18.74 9.60 1.96
C LEU A 221 18.79 9.24 3.46
N LEU A 222 17.70 9.46 4.20
CA LEU A 222 17.63 9.11 5.63
C LEU A 222 17.73 7.60 5.87
N LEU A 223 17.09 6.79 5.03
CA LEU A 223 17.16 5.33 5.13
C LEU A 223 18.55 4.81 4.81
N ALA A 224 19.23 5.40 3.82
CA ALA A 224 20.60 5.03 3.44
C ALA A 224 21.69 5.55 4.40
N ALA A 225 21.44 6.64 5.14
CA ALA A 225 22.41 7.27 6.03
C ALA A 225 22.71 6.46 7.32
N THR A 226 23.89 6.68 7.93
CA THR A 226 24.25 6.10 9.24
C THR A 226 23.56 6.83 10.41
N ASP A 227 23.48 6.20 11.59
CA ASP A 227 22.79 6.75 12.79
C ASP A 227 23.32 8.13 13.24
N THR A 228 24.58 8.46 12.97
CA THR A 228 25.16 9.78 13.24
C THR A 228 24.68 10.85 12.27
N GLU A 229 24.50 10.47 11.01
CA GLU A 229 24.13 11.38 9.92
C GLU A 229 22.63 11.67 9.93
N ARG A 230 21.81 10.66 10.24
CA ARG A 230 20.36 10.81 10.46
C ARG A 230 20.06 11.87 11.53
N ARG A 231 20.82 11.92 12.62
CA ARG A 231 20.64 12.91 13.69
C ARG A 231 20.86 14.33 13.19
N ASN A 232 21.89 14.58 12.41
CA ASN A 232 22.21 15.92 11.90
C ASN A 232 21.15 16.45 10.91
N ILE A 233 20.58 15.55 10.09
CA ILE A 233 19.51 15.89 9.13
C ILE A 233 18.19 16.20 9.85
N ILE A 234 17.85 15.48 10.93
CA ILE A 234 16.61 15.67 11.68
C ILE A 234 16.65 16.94 12.54
N HIS A 235 17.81 17.29 13.11
CA HIS A 235 17.96 18.49 13.95
C HIS A 235 17.90 19.82 13.19
N SER A 236 17.83 19.80 11.87
CA SER A 236 17.84 21.01 11.01
C SER A 236 16.48 21.33 10.34
N SER A 237 15.41 20.56 10.61
CA SER A 237 14.07 20.82 10.04
C SER A 237 13.08 21.45 11.05
N GLU A 238 12.51 22.61 10.72
CA GLU A 238 11.40 23.26 11.44
C GLU A 238 10.01 22.67 11.07
N PRO A 239 8.96 22.87 11.91
CA PRO A 239 7.68 22.16 11.75
C PRO A 239 6.85 22.67 10.57
N LEU A 240 6.34 21.74 9.78
CA LEU A 240 5.56 21.93 8.55
C LEU A 240 4.22 21.13 8.69
N GLY A 241 3.12 21.66 8.10
CA GLY A 241 1.71 21.46 8.50
C GLY A 241 0.98 20.12 8.25
N ASP A 242 -0.37 20.17 8.21
CA ASP A 242 -1.30 19.03 8.48
C ASP A 242 -1.36 17.89 7.44
N GLU A 243 -0.92 18.09 6.19
CA GLU A 243 -0.80 17.00 5.19
C GLU A 243 0.36 16.03 5.50
N MET A 244 1.13 16.33 6.57
CA MET A 244 2.35 15.62 6.93
C MET A 244 2.22 14.67 8.13
N ALA A 245 1.00 14.35 8.56
CA ALA A 245 0.79 13.46 9.72
C ALA A 245 1.46 12.08 9.56
N HIS A 246 1.40 11.47 8.36
CA HIS A 246 2.08 10.21 8.09
C HIS A 246 3.61 10.38 8.09
N TYR A 247 4.11 11.50 7.58
CA TYR A 247 5.55 11.79 7.50
C TYR A 247 6.16 12.14 8.85
N LEU A 248 5.47 12.94 9.67
CA LEU A 248 5.82 13.20 11.06
C LEU A 248 5.79 11.91 11.88
N TYR A 249 4.86 10.99 11.60
CA TYR A 249 4.84 9.67 12.22
C TYR A 249 6.05 8.83 11.83
N VAL A 250 6.43 8.76 10.55
CA VAL A 250 7.63 8.03 10.09
C VAL A 250 8.90 8.65 10.68
N LEU A 251 9.02 9.99 10.66
CA LEU A 251 10.13 10.73 11.27
C LEU A 251 10.20 10.49 12.78
N GLN A 252 9.06 10.51 13.47
CA GLN A 252 8.96 10.20 14.90
C GLN A 252 9.38 8.76 15.17
N SER A 253 8.93 7.79 14.38
CA SER A 253 9.31 6.38 14.52
C SER A 253 10.81 6.20 14.33
N VAL A 254 11.41 6.80 13.28
CA VAL A 254 12.86 6.75 13.04
C VAL A 254 13.61 7.43 14.18
N SER A 255 13.14 8.59 14.66
CA SER A 255 13.73 9.32 15.78
C SER A 255 13.70 8.53 17.09
N LEU A 256 12.60 7.83 17.38
CA LEU A 256 12.49 6.96 18.55
C LEU A 256 13.38 5.71 18.42
N ASN A 257 13.51 5.16 17.22
CA ASN A 257 14.40 4.02 16.95
C ASN A 257 15.89 4.38 17.15
N LEU A 258 16.29 5.65 16.98
CA LEU A 258 17.65 6.11 17.33
C LEU A 258 17.95 5.94 18.82
N CYS A 259 16.93 6.00 19.69
CA CYS A 259 17.07 5.76 21.12
C CYS A 259 17.17 4.27 21.47
N GLU A 260 16.76 3.37 20.58
CA GLU A 260 16.73 1.92 20.83
C GLU A 260 18.14 1.36 21.08
N ARG A 261 19.14 1.85 20.36
CA ARG A 261 20.54 1.41 20.51
C ARG A 261 21.07 1.72 21.91
N ARG A 262 20.78 2.91 22.44
CA ARG A 262 21.08 3.29 23.83
C ARG A 262 20.27 2.47 24.83
N MET A 263 19.01 2.16 24.52
CA MET A 263 18.15 1.33 25.37
C MET A 263 18.63 -0.13 25.46
N ARG A 264 19.20 -0.68 24.38
CA ARG A 264 19.71 -2.08 24.31
C ARG A 264 21.15 -2.24 24.81
N THR A 265 21.89 -1.15 24.99
CA THR A 265 23.26 -1.20 25.50
C THR A 265 23.19 -1.44 27.02
N SER A 266 23.48 -2.67 27.44
CA SER A 266 23.62 -2.99 28.87
C SER A 266 24.77 -2.18 29.47
N MET A 267 24.58 -1.63 30.67
CA MET A 267 25.68 -1.01 31.41
C MET A 267 26.72 -2.06 31.79
N ASP A 268 27.99 -1.67 31.70
CA ASP A 268 29.12 -2.50 32.14
C ASP A 268 29.10 -2.62 33.69
N PRO A 269 28.91 -3.84 34.23
CA PRO A 269 28.87 -4.08 35.68
C PRO A 269 30.16 -3.71 36.42
N TYR A 270 31.28 -3.56 35.71
CA TYR A 270 32.59 -3.24 36.28
C TYR A 270 32.92 -1.74 36.27
N SER A 271 32.03 -0.90 35.76
CA SER A 271 32.13 0.55 35.95
C SER A 271 31.94 0.88 37.45
N GLN A 272 32.86 1.65 38.04
CA GLN A 272 33.00 1.95 39.49
C GLN A 272 31.78 2.62 40.18
N VAL A 273 30.61 2.69 39.54
CA VAL A 273 29.42 3.44 39.97
C VAL A 273 28.27 2.54 40.48
N CYS A 274 28.37 1.21 40.37
CA CYS A 274 27.28 0.31 40.77
C CYS A 274 27.59 -0.49 42.04
N GLU A 275 27.10 -0.02 43.20
CA GLU A 275 27.10 -0.80 44.45
C GLU A 275 26.10 -1.97 44.39
N GLN A 276 26.56 -3.19 44.67
CA GLN A 276 25.73 -4.38 44.85
C GLN A 276 25.23 -4.48 46.30
N PRO A 277 23.92 -4.60 46.58
CA PRO A 277 23.41 -4.67 47.94
C PRO A 277 23.39 -6.11 48.51
N GLY A 278 23.83 -6.26 49.76
CA GLY A 278 23.95 -7.55 50.47
C GLY A 278 22.63 -8.27 50.86
N PRO A 279 22.69 -9.50 51.41
CA PRO A 279 21.56 -10.43 51.49
C PRO A 279 20.36 -9.98 52.36
N GLY A 280 20.56 -9.16 53.40
CA GLY A 280 19.46 -8.55 54.18
C GLY A 280 18.72 -7.42 53.44
N LEU A 281 19.36 -6.83 52.43
CA LEU A 281 18.72 -5.90 51.50
C LEU A 281 17.88 -6.63 50.47
N PHE A 282 18.11 -7.92 50.19
CA PHE A 282 17.41 -8.66 49.13
C PHE A 282 15.89 -8.79 49.35
N HIS A 283 15.44 -9.08 50.58
CA HIS A 283 14.01 -9.07 50.90
C HIS A 283 13.41 -7.66 50.85
N ARG A 284 14.15 -6.65 51.31
CA ARG A 284 13.76 -5.23 51.26
C ARG A 284 13.78 -4.70 49.82
N TRP A 285 14.62 -5.26 48.96
CA TRP A 285 14.77 -4.98 47.54
C TRP A 285 13.67 -5.68 46.76
N LYS A 286 13.36 -6.96 47.01
CA LYS A 286 12.22 -7.67 46.40
C LYS A 286 10.88 -7.01 46.74
N ARG A 287 10.71 -6.52 47.98
CA ARG A 287 9.52 -5.75 48.39
C ARG A 287 9.49 -4.37 47.73
N ARG A 288 10.63 -3.65 47.67
CA ARG A 288 10.76 -2.38 46.93
C ARG A 288 10.52 -2.53 45.43
N VAL A 289 11.07 -3.55 44.79
CA VAL A 289 10.90 -3.87 43.36
C VAL A 289 9.46 -4.22 43.07
N LYS A 290 8.78 -5.02 43.92
CA LYS A 290 7.33 -5.25 43.77
C LYS A 290 6.55 -3.93 43.86
N VAL A 291 6.78 -3.11 44.89
CA VAL A 291 6.11 -1.80 45.01
C VAL A 291 6.43 -0.91 43.80
N HIS A 292 7.67 -0.91 43.33
CA HIS A 292 8.12 -0.14 42.17
C HIS A 292 7.45 -0.61 40.88
N LEU A 293 7.29 -1.92 40.68
CA LEU A 293 6.56 -2.49 39.54
C LEU A 293 5.08 -2.08 39.56
N TRP A 294 4.46 -2.06 40.73
CA TRP A 294 3.06 -1.60 40.89
C TRP A 294 2.93 -0.11 40.62
N VAL A 295 3.87 0.71 41.12
CA VAL A 295 3.93 2.15 40.83
C VAL A 295 4.15 2.38 39.35
N LEU A 296 5.07 1.67 38.70
CA LEU A 296 5.33 1.76 37.27
C LEU A 296 4.12 1.35 36.43
N GLN A 297 3.33 0.38 36.89
CA GLN A 297 2.10 -0.02 36.22
C GLN A 297 1.05 1.10 36.28
N VAL A 298 0.87 1.74 37.45
CA VAL A 298 0.01 2.92 37.59
C VAL A 298 0.50 4.07 36.70
N VAL A 299 1.80 4.37 36.72
CA VAL A 299 2.40 5.43 35.90
C VAL A 299 2.22 5.15 34.40
N ARG A 300 2.43 3.90 33.98
CA ARG A 300 2.18 3.48 32.60
C ARG A 300 0.72 3.69 32.21
N GLU A 301 -0.21 3.38 33.10
CA GLU A 301 -1.64 3.58 32.86
C GLU A 301 -1.99 5.08 32.76
N GLN A 302 -1.46 5.92 33.65
CA GLN A 302 -1.61 7.38 33.60
C GLN A 302 -1.12 7.95 32.26
N ILE A 303 0.07 7.53 31.81
CA ILE A 303 0.65 7.96 30.53
C ILE A 303 -0.22 7.47 29.37
N THR A 304 -0.59 6.20 29.36
CA THR A 304 -1.36 5.60 28.25
C THR A 304 -2.73 6.24 28.10
N ARG A 305 -3.48 6.42 29.20
CA ARG A 305 -4.78 7.11 29.21
C ARG A 305 -4.66 8.59 28.84
N THR A 306 -3.55 9.24 29.17
CA THR A 306 -3.36 10.64 28.77
C THR A 306 -3.01 10.77 27.29
N LEU A 307 -2.19 9.87 26.75
CA LEU A 307 -1.81 9.85 25.34
C LEU A 307 -3.00 9.50 24.42
N SER A 308 -3.95 8.67 24.86
CA SER A 308 -5.15 8.37 24.09
C SER A 308 -6.04 9.62 23.84
N LEU A 309 -5.91 10.64 24.68
CA LEU A 309 -6.57 11.95 24.52
C LEU A 309 -5.82 12.90 23.56
N LYS A 310 -4.77 12.42 22.89
CA LYS A 310 -3.97 13.15 21.87
C LYS A 310 -3.60 14.58 22.29
N PRO A 311 -2.81 14.77 23.36
CA PRO A 311 -2.39 16.10 23.79
C PRO A 311 -1.50 16.74 22.71
N THR A 312 -1.77 18.00 22.38
CA THR A 312 -1.06 18.75 21.32
C THR A 312 0.20 19.47 21.82
N SER A 313 0.47 19.46 23.12
CA SER A 313 1.68 20.04 23.70
C SER A 313 2.15 19.27 24.94
N LEU A 314 3.44 19.41 25.26
CA LEU A 314 4.02 18.80 26.46
C LEU A 314 3.40 19.36 27.75
N GLU A 315 3.07 20.65 27.77
CA GLU A 315 2.42 21.27 28.93
C GLU A 315 1.00 20.74 29.14
N LEU A 316 0.22 20.59 28.07
CA LEU A 316 -1.11 19.99 28.14
C LEU A 316 -1.03 18.52 28.59
N PHE A 317 -0.03 17.77 28.11
CA PHE A 317 0.24 16.41 28.57
C PHE A 317 0.54 16.39 30.08
N LYS A 318 1.46 17.24 30.57
CA LYS A 318 1.81 17.33 32.00
C LYS A 318 0.58 17.63 32.86
N THR A 319 -0.21 18.63 32.49
CA THR A 319 -1.43 18.99 33.23
C THR A 319 -2.41 17.82 33.31
N ARG A 320 -2.63 17.11 32.20
CA ARG A 320 -3.55 15.97 32.15
C ARG A 320 -3.04 14.75 32.93
N VAL A 321 -1.76 14.39 32.80
CA VAL A 321 -1.15 13.31 33.58
C VAL A 321 -1.24 13.60 35.08
N ASN A 322 -1.01 14.85 35.49
CA ASN A 322 -1.10 15.25 36.90
C ASN A 322 -2.54 15.27 37.42
N ALA A 323 -3.52 15.57 36.58
CA ALA A 323 -4.94 15.49 36.92
C ALA A 323 -5.40 14.04 37.14
N LEU A 324 -4.88 13.09 36.35
CA LEU A 324 -5.06 11.64 36.50
C LEU A 324 -4.23 11.08 37.66
N ASN A 325 -4.41 11.61 38.87
CA ASN A 325 -3.68 11.16 40.06
C ASN A 325 -4.05 9.71 40.48
N TYR A 326 -3.37 9.17 41.49
CA TYR A 326 -3.58 7.80 41.93
C TYR A 326 -5.01 7.51 42.39
N SER A 327 -5.69 8.45 43.05
CA SER A 327 -7.06 8.23 43.51
C SER A 327 -8.05 8.20 42.35
N GLU A 328 -7.85 9.03 41.33
CA GLU A 328 -8.65 8.98 40.10
C GLU A 328 -8.43 7.67 39.34
N ILE A 329 -7.19 7.18 39.25
CA ILE A 329 -6.89 5.85 38.67
C ILE A 329 -7.58 4.74 39.47
N LEU A 330 -7.57 4.80 40.80
CA LEU A 330 -8.26 3.81 41.63
C LEU A 330 -9.79 3.85 41.46
N LYS A 331 -10.38 5.04 41.37
CA LYS A 331 -11.82 5.20 41.08
C LYS A 331 -12.18 4.60 39.73
N LEU A 332 -11.42 4.93 38.68
CA LEU A 332 -11.61 4.36 37.34
C LEU A 332 -11.53 2.83 37.37
N ARG A 333 -10.51 2.26 38.02
CA ARG A 333 -10.39 0.79 38.19
C ARG A 333 -11.52 0.18 39.01
N GLN A 334 -12.12 0.93 39.93
CA GLN A 334 -13.25 0.44 40.72
C GLN A 334 -14.53 0.42 39.89
N THR A 335 -14.81 1.51 39.16
CA THR A 335 -15.93 1.59 38.22
C THR A 335 -15.80 0.52 37.12
N GLU A 336 -14.60 0.33 36.58
CA GLU A 336 -14.33 -0.71 35.57
C GLU A 336 -14.55 -2.12 36.13
N ARG A 337 -14.19 -2.39 37.40
CA ARG A 337 -14.45 -3.69 38.05
C ARG A 337 -15.93 -3.94 38.26
N LEU A 338 -16.70 -2.96 38.72
CA LEU A 338 -18.15 -3.10 38.89
C LEU A 338 -18.83 -3.39 37.55
N HIS A 339 -18.46 -2.63 36.50
CA HIS A 339 -18.98 -2.87 35.15
C HIS A 339 -18.53 -4.23 34.58
N GLN A 340 -17.33 -4.68 34.92
CA GLN A 340 -16.83 -6.00 34.53
C GLN A 340 -17.58 -7.14 35.25
N GLU A 341 -17.94 -6.97 36.53
CA GLU A 341 -18.75 -7.95 37.27
C GLU A 341 -20.16 -8.07 36.67
N GLU A 342 -20.81 -6.95 36.34
CA GLU A 342 -22.13 -6.94 35.68
C GLU A 342 -22.11 -7.61 34.30
N THR A 343 -21.07 -7.37 33.51
CA THR A 343 -20.93 -7.96 32.17
C THR A 343 -20.57 -9.45 32.18
N LEU A 344 -20.14 -9.99 33.32
CA LEU A 344 -19.82 -11.41 33.52
C LEU A 344 -20.96 -12.20 34.17
N ALA A 345 -22.09 -11.57 34.51
CA ALA A 345 -23.27 -12.26 35.02
C ALA A 345 -23.80 -13.29 34.00
N VAL A 346 -24.22 -14.47 34.47
CA VAL A 346 -24.65 -15.58 33.61
C VAL A 346 -25.73 -15.18 32.60
N PRO A 347 -26.81 -14.47 32.98
CA PRO A 347 -27.83 -14.04 32.01
C PRO A 347 -27.29 -13.07 30.94
N VAL A 348 -26.28 -12.26 31.28
CA VAL A 348 -25.63 -11.33 30.35
C VAL A 348 -24.73 -12.08 29.36
N LEU A 349 -24.05 -13.13 29.81
CA LEU A 349 -23.29 -14.02 28.95
C LEU A 349 -24.19 -14.81 27.99
N GLU A 350 -25.33 -15.33 28.47
CA GLU A 350 -26.33 -15.99 27.62
C GLU A 350 -26.89 -15.04 26.55
N LEU A 351 -27.22 -13.80 26.94
CA LEU A 351 -27.64 -12.76 26.01
C LEU A 351 -26.54 -12.44 25.00
N ARG A 352 -25.28 -12.35 25.44
CA ARG A 352 -24.11 -12.13 24.57
C ARG A 352 -24.02 -13.21 23.49
N GLU A 353 -24.10 -14.48 23.86
CA GLU A 353 -24.05 -15.59 22.89
C GLU A 353 -25.23 -15.56 21.93
N ARG A 354 -26.43 -15.18 22.40
CA ARG A 354 -27.63 -15.08 21.55
C ARG A 354 -27.54 -13.95 20.52
N LEU A 355 -26.90 -12.83 20.85
CA LEU A 355 -26.75 -11.68 19.96
C LEU A 355 -25.64 -11.85 18.91
N LYS A 356 -24.63 -12.70 19.18
CA LYS A 356 -23.48 -12.90 18.29
C LYS A 356 -23.83 -13.18 16.82
N PRO A 357 -24.76 -14.09 16.48
CA PRO A 357 -25.01 -14.43 15.07
C PRO A 357 -25.56 -13.25 14.26
N GLU A 358 -26.47 -12.47 14.86
CA GLU A 358 -27.05 -11.29 14.22
C GLU A 358 -26.01 -10.21 13.95
N LEU A 359 -25.14 -9.95 14.93
CA LEU A 359 -24.06 -8.96 14.79
C LEU A 359 -22.97 -9.43 13.82
N LEU A 360 -22.68 -10.74 13.77
CA LEU A 360 -21.78 -11.31 12.78
C LEU A 360 -22.34 -11.15 11.35
N GLU A 361 -23.66 -11.30 11.16
CA GLU A 361 -24.27 -11.04 9.85
C GLU A 361 -24.20 -9.57 9.46
N LEU A 362 -24.33 -8.65 10.41
CA LEU A 362 -24.12 -7.22 10.16
C LEU A 362 -22.67 -6.93 9.69
N ILE A 363 -21.68 -7.52 10.37
CA ILE A 363 -20.27 -7.42 9.96
C ILE A 363 -20.11 -8.03 8.56
N ARG A 364 -20.72 -9.19 8.29
CA ARG A 364 -20.70 -9.87 6.99
C ARG A 364 -21.20 -8.95 5.87
N GLN A 365 -22.34 -8.29 6.07
CA GLN A 365 -22.89 -7.31 5.12
C GLN A 365 -21.94 -6.13 4.91
N GLN A 366 -21.33 -5.62 5.98
CA GLN A 366 -20.34 -4.55 5.89
C GLN A 366 -19.11 -4.97 5.06
N ARG A 367 -18.60 -6.20 5.22
CA ARG A 367 -17.47 -6.71 4.41
C ARG A 367 -17.83 -6.76 2.93
N LEU A 368 -19.01 -7.25 2.59
CA LEU A 368 -19.49 -7.31 1.20
C LEU A 368 -19.63 -5.90 0.59
N LEU A 369 -20.18 -4.94 1.35
CA LEU A 369 -20.26 -3.54 0.93
C LEU A 369 -18.87 -2.92 0.72
N HIS A 370 -17.90 -3.26 1.56
CA HIS A 370 -16.51 -2.80 1.40
C HIS A 370 -15.88 -3.36 0.11
N LEU A 371 -16.06 -4.65 -0.17
CA LEU A 371 -15.63 -5.23 -1.44
C LEU A 371 -16.31 -4.56 -2.64
N CYS A 372 -17.61 -4.25 -2.54
CA CYS A 372 -18.36 -3.54 -3.58
C CYS A 372 -17.85 -2.12 -3.81
N LYS A 373 -17.39 -1.43 -2.76
CA LYS A 373 -16.72 -0.14 -2.87
C LYS A 373 -15.43 -0.29 -3.66
N GLY A 374 -14.58 -1.25 -3.31
CA GLY A 374 -13.31 -1.54 -3.96
C GLY A 374 -12.12 -0.80 -3.35
N THR A 375 -10.92 -1.28 -3.67
CA THR A 375 -9.65 -0.82 -3.10
C THR A 375 -8.56 -0.74 -4.18
N LEU A 376 -7.66 0.24 -4.04
CA LEU A 376 -6.42 0.34 -4.82
C LEU A 376 -5.33 -0.56 -4.21
N PHE A 377 -4.68 -1.32 -5.09
CA PHE A 377 -3.61 -2.24 -4.75
C PHE A 377 -2.35 -1.88 -5.52
N ARG A 378 -1.19 -2.10 -4.91
CA ARG A 378 0.10 -1.96 -5.60
C ARG A 378 0.32 -3.16 -6.50
N LYS A 379 0.81 -2.93 -7.72
CA LYS A 379 1.16 -4.01 -8.65
C LYS A 379 2.41 -4.73 -8.15
N ILE A 380 2.34 -6.06 -8.12
CA ILE A 380 3.42 -6.92 -7.63
C ILE A 380 4.46 -7.05 -8.75
N SER A 381 5.40 -6.11 -8.80
CA SER A 381 6.51 -6.16 -9.75
C SER A 381 7.75 -6.75 -9.09
N SER A 382 8.35 -7.75 -9.74
CA SER A 382 9.67 -8.27 -9.35
C SER A 382 10.82 -7.33 -9.72
N ARG A 383 10.57 -6.28 -10.55
CA ARG A 383 11.65 -5.50 -11.21
C ARG A 383 11.35 -4.02 -11.49
N ARG A 384 10.13 -3.51 -11.26
CA ARG A 384 9.76 -2.12 -11.61
C ARG A 384 9.50 -1.30 -10.36
N ARG A 385 10.09 -0.11 -10.29
CA ARG A 385 9.93 0.86 -9.19
C ARG A 385 8.89 1.95 -9.47
N GLN A 386 8.01 1.77 -10.45
CA GLN A 386 6.78 2.55 -10.50
C GLN A 386 5.73 1.95 -9.56
N ASP A 387 5.16 2.81 -8.71
CA ASP A 387 3.96 2.58 -7.92
C ASP A 387 2.72 2.48 -8.82
N LYS A 388 2.74 1.59 -9.82
CA LYS A 388 1.55 1.32 -10.63
C LYS A 388 0.50 0.69 -9.73
N LEU A 389 -0.62 1.38 -9.61
CA LEU A 389 -1.78 0.93 -8.86
C LEU A 389 -2.75 0.23 -9.80
N TRP A 390 -3.44 -0.77 -9.27
CA TRP A 390 -4.56 -1.41 -9.91
C TRP A 390 -5.73 -1.40 -8.93
N TYR A 391 -6.95 -1.37 -9.46
CA TYR A 391 -8.15 -1.31 -8.67
C TYR A 391 -8.91 -2.61 -8.77
N CYS A 392 -9.50 -3.04 -7.66
CA CYS A 392 -10.32 -4.23 -7.61
C CYS A 392 -11.59 -3.93 -6.80
N ARG A 393 -12.74 -4.37 -7.32
CA ARG A 393 -14.04 -4.24 -6.65
C ARG A 393 -14.97 -5.38 -7.00
N LEU A 394 -15.91 -5.68 -6.10
CA LEU A 394 -16.99 -6.63 -6.31
C LEU A 394 -18.19 -5.94 -7.00
N SER A 395 -18.87 -6.65 -7.88
CA SER A 395 -20.14 -6.23 -8.45
C SER A 395 -21.23 -6.14 -7.36
N PRO A 396 -22.17 -5.18 -7.42
CA PRO A 396 -23.23 -5.02 -6.40
C PRO A 396 -24.10 -6.25 -6.13
N ASN A 397 -24.19 -7.19 -7.08
CA ASN A 397 -24.92 -8.46 -6.92
C ASN A 397 -24.07 -9.57 -6.27
N HIS A 398 -22.82 -9.27 -5.90
CA HIS A 398 -21.83 -10.18 -5.32
C HIS A 398 -21.43 -11.38 -6.20
N LYS A 399 -21.57 -11.27 -7.53
CA LYS A 399 -21.31 -12.39 -8.45
C LYS A 399 -20.00 -12.30 -9.24
N VAL A 400 -19.43 -11.11 -9.42
CA VAL A 400 -18.25 -10.92 -10.27
C VAL A 400 -17.29 -9.93 -9.61
N LEU A 401 -16.01 -10.30 -9.53
CA LEU A 401 -14.92 -9.42 -9.15
C LEU A 401 -14.39 -8.73 -10.41
N HIS A 402 -14.33 -7.40 -10.41
CA HIS A 402 -13.84 -6.58 -11.51
C HIS A 402 -12.51 -5.94 -11.11
N TYR A 403 -11.53 -5.98 -12.00
CA TYR A 403 -10.24 -5.35 -11.74
C TYR A 403 -9.53 -4.83 -12.99
N GLY A 404 -8.56 -3.96 -12.79
CA GLY A 404 -7.82 -3.32 -13.87
C GLY A 404 -6.74 -2.38 -13.38
N ASP A 405 -5.79 -2.07 -14.24
CA ASP A 405 -4.78 -1.03 -13.99
C ASP A 405 -5.45 0.35 -13.98
N VAL A 406 -4.97 1.26 -13.15
CA VAL A 406 -5.53 2.61 -13.00
C VAL A 406 -4.44 3.66 -13.15
N GLU A 407 -4.78 4.76 -13.83
CA GLU A 407 -3.89 5.91 -14.00
C GLU A 407 -3.67 6.67 -12.68
N GLU A 408 -2.54 7.37 -12.59
CA GLU A 408 -2.15 8.13 -11.40
C GLU A 408 -3.18 9.24 -11.09
N GLY A 409 -3.73 9.27 -9.87
CA GLY A 409 -4.72 10.25 -9.43
C GLY A 409 -6.20 9.81 -9.49
N VAL A 410 -6.51 8.65 -10.07
CA VAL A 410 -7.88 8.11 -10.08
C VAL A 410 -8.10 7.17 -8.90
N HIS A 411 -8.98 7.55 -7.98
CA HIS A 411 -9.21 6.78 -6.73
C HIS A 411 -10.36 5.78 -6.77
N SER A 412 -11.37 6.00 -7.62
CA SER A 412 -12.55 5.14 -7.71
C SER A 412 -13.08 5.05 -9.15
N PRO A 413 -12.46 4.21 -10.00
CA PRO A 413 -12.93 4.03 -11.37
C PRO A 413 -14.36 3.43 -11.40
N PRO A 414 -15.20 3.82 -12.39
CA PRO A 414 -16.46 3.14 -12.66
C PRO A 414 -16.24 1.64 -12.88
N ILE A 415 -17.19 0.80 -12.47
CA ILE A 415 -17.05 -0.66 -12.61
C ILE A 415 -16.90 -1.11 -14.07
N GLU A 416 -17.45 -0.34 -15.01
CA GLU A 416 -17.43 -0.61 -16.45
C GLU A 416 -16.06 -0.38 -17.09
N SER A 417 -15.21 0.47 -16.50
CA SER A 417 -13.87 0.75 -17.02
C SER A 417 -12.83 -0.30 -16.61
N LEU A 418 -13.22 -1.27 -15.77
CA LEU A 418 -12.35 -2.37 -15.33
C LEU A 418 -12.49 -3.53 -16.32
N PRO A 419 -11.43 -3.84 -17.10
CA PRO A 419 -11.51 -4.80 -18.20
C PRO A 419 -11.59 -6.25 -17.73
N GLU A 420 -10.88 -6.59 -16.65
CA GLU A 420 -10.73 -7.97 -16.20
C GLU A 420 -11.85 -8.36 -15.22
N LYS A 421 -12.32 -9.61 -15.32
CA LYS A 421 -13.47 -10.12 -14.56
C LYS A 421 -13.23 -11.55 -14.08
N ILE A 422 -13.51 -11.82 -12.80
CA ILE A 422 -13.52 -13.17 -12.21
C ILE A 422 -14.91 -13.44 -11.62
N PRO A 423 -15.67 -14.40 -12.15
CA PRO A 423 -16.90 -14.86 -11.52
C PRO A 423 -16.59 -15.44 -10.13
N VAL A 424 -17.38 -15.03 -9.13
CA VAL A 424 -17.23 -15.50 -7.74
C VAL A 424 -17.42 -17.01 -7.64
N VAL A 425 -18.27 -17.58 -8.50
CA VAL A 425 -18.50 -19.03 -8.58
C VAL A 425 -17.25 -19.82 -8.97
N ASP A 426 -16.30 -19.19 -9.66
CA ASP A 426 -15.05 -19.83 -10.11
C ASP A 426 -13.94 -19.75 -9.05
N MET A 427 -14.17 -19.01 -7.95
CA MET A 427 -13.22 -18.91 -6.84
C MET A 427 -13.19 -20.22 -6.05
N LYS A 428 -12.00 -20.77 -5.86
CA LYS A 428 -11.79 -22.05 -5.16
C LYS A 428 -11.29 -21.88 -3.74
N MET A 429 -10.28 -21.05 -3.57
CA MET A 429 -9.65 -20.84 -2.28
C MET A 429 -8.91 -19.50 -2.19
N LEU A 430 -8.71 -19.06 -0.95
CA LEU A 430 -7.94 -17.90 -0.58
C LEU A 430 -6.64 -18.38 0.07
N LEU A 431 -5.50 -17.92 -0.45
CA LEU A 431 -4.17 -18.16 0.10
C LEU A 431 -3.68 -16.89 0.79
N MET A 432 -2.90 -17.03 1.86
CA MET A 432 -2.37 -15.90 2.64
C MET A 432 -0.88 -16.07 2.96
N GLY A 433 -0.17 -14.95 3.01
CA GLY A 433 1.24 -14.89 3.38
C GLY A 433 2.13 -15.82 2.54
N LYS A 434 2.81 -16.76 3.20
CA LYS A 434 3.79 -17.68 2.56
C LYS A 434 3.17 -18.63 1.54
N GLU A 435 1.86 -18.88 1.65
CA GLU A 435 1.16 -19.78 0.75
C GLU A 435 0.93 -19.16 -0.64
N CYS A 436 0.96 -17.83 -0.71
CA CYS A 436 0.79 -17.08 -1.94
C CYS A 436 1.90 -17.42 -2.96
N PRO A 437 1.56 -17.72 -4.23
CA PRO A 437 2.57 -18.08 -5.24
C PRO A 437 3.63 -17.01 -5.45
N HIS A 438 3.23 -15.75 -5.36
CA HIS A 438 4.11 -14.58 -5.54
C HIS A 438 5.03 -14.30 -4.33
N MET A 439 4.85 -15.03 -3.21
CA MET A 439 5.71 -14.96 -2.02
C MET A 439 6.68 -16.15 -1.89
N LYS A 440 6.55 -17.18 -2.76
CA LYS A 440 7.44 -18.35 -2.74
C LYS A 440 8.86 -17.96 -3.18
N GLU A 441 9.86 -18.26 -2.34
CA GLU A 441 11.26 -17.88 -2.55
C GLU A 441 11.84 -18.43 -3.87
N LYS A 442 12.48 -17.55 -4.65
CA LYS A 442 13.65 -17.93 -5.45
C LYS A 442 14.89 -17.53 -4.63
N SER A 443 15.48 -18.52 -3.96
CA SER A 443 16.81 -18.53 -3.34
C SER A 443 17.51 -17.18 -3.09
N SER A 444 17.76 -16.88 -1.80
CA SER A 444 18.77 -15.95 -1.24
C SER A 444 18.43 -14.48 -0.91
N GLY A 445 17.16 -14.09 -0.85
CA GLY A 445 16.76 -12.75 -0.40
C GLY A 445 16.09 -12.75 0.99
N LYS A 446 16.54 -11.89 1.92
CA LYS A 446 15.77 -11.56 3.14
C LYS A 446 14.43 -10.96 2.71
N GLN A 447 13.34 -11.73 2.82
CA GLN A 447 12.02 -11.20 2.50
C GLN A 447 11.61 -10.10 3.49
N ASN A 448 10.93 -9.07 2.96
CA ASN A 448 10.35 -8.02 3.77
C ASN A 448 9.14 -8.59 4.52
N LYS A 449 9.33 -8.88 5.81
CA LYS A 449 8.33 -9.52 6.68
C LYS A 449 6.96 -8.81 6.63
N ASP A 450 6.98 -7.48 6.55
CA ASP A 450 5.77 -6.66 6.57
C ASP A 450 4.93 -6.84 5.28
N VAL A 451 5.56 -7.04 4.13
CA VAL A 451 4.87 -7.30 2.87
C VAL A 451 4.21 -8.68 2.88
N LEU A 452 4.88 -9.65 3.49
CA LEU A 452 4.39 -11.02 3.60
C LEU A 452 3.11 -11.10 4.44
N GLU A 453 3.02 -10.32 5.52
CA GLU A 453 1.84 -10.26 6.39
C GLU A 453 0.62 -9.57 5.73
N LEU A 454 0.82 -8.91 4.58
CA LEU A 454 -0.21 -8.21 3.80
C LEU A 454 -0.54 -8.90 2.47
N ALA A 455 0.15 -10.00 2.14
CA ALA A 455 -0.02 -10.73 0.90
C ALA A 455 -1.17 -11.75 0.99
N PHE A 456 -2.05 -11.76 -0.01
CA PHE A 456 -3.09 -12.77 -0.18
C PHE A 456 -3.34 -13.05 -1.66
N SER A 457 -3.87 -14.23 -2.01
CA SER A 457 -4.14 -14.61 -3.40
C SER A 457 -5.45 -15.37 -3.52
N ILE A 458 -6.24 -15.06 -4.55
CA ILE A 458 -7.45 -15.81 -4.90
C ILE A 458 -7.07 -16.84 -5.97
N VAL A 459 -7.28 -18.11 -5.69
CA VAL A 459 -7.16 -19.18 -6.68
C VAL A 459 -8.52 -19.37 -7.35
N TYR A 460 -8.55 -19.26 -8.68
CA TYR A 460 -9.75 -19.42 -9.49
C TYR A 460 -9.48 -20.30 -10.72
N ASP A 461 -10.56 -20.84 -11.32
CA ASP A 461 -10.53 -21.71 -12.51
C ASP A 461 -9.83 -23.09 -12.33
N VAL A 462 -10.00 -24.00 -13.29
CA VAL A 462 -9.53 -25.39 -13.30
C VAL A 462 -8.00 -25.49 -13.42
N GLU A 463 -7.32 -24.49 -13.98
CA GLU A 463 -5.86 -24.47 -14.22
C GLU A 463 -5.04 -23.73 -13.13
N GLU A 464 -5.62 -23.50 -11.95
CA GLU A 464 -4.94 -22.87 -10.79
C GLU A 464 -4.43 -21.44 -11.05
N TYR A 465 -5.16 -20.64 -11.84
CA TYR A 465 -4.86 -19.22 -11.96
C TYR A 465 -5.01 -18.52 -10.60
N CYS A 466 -4.09 -17.61 -10.32
CA CYS A 466 -4.03 -16.88 -9.07
C CYS A 466 -4.10 -15.38 -9.32
N LEU A 467 -5.08 -14.72 -8.75
CA LEU A 467 -5.08 -13.26 -8.63
C LEU A 467 -4.36 -12.89 -7.34
N ASN A 468 -3.19 -12.26 -7.47
CA ASN A 468 -2.30 -11.96 -6.36
C ASN A 468 -2.52 -10.53 -5.85
N PHE A 469 -2.54 -10.36 -4.53
CA PHE A 469 -2.76 -9.08 -3.86
C PHE A 469 -1.68 -8.80 -2.82
N ILE A 470 -1.34 -7.52 -2.68
CA ILE A 470 -0.64 -6.98 -1.51
C ILE A 470 -1.51 -5.85 -0.98
N ALA A 471 -2.12 -6.05 0.19
CA ALA A 471 -2.97 -5.03 0.79
C ALA A 471 -2.17 -3.75 1.10
N PRO A 472 -2.74 -2.55 0.90
CA PRO A 472 -2.06 -1.30 1.22
C PRO A 472 -1.89 -1.10 2.74
N THR A 473 -2.77 -1.71 3.54
CA THR A 473 -2.72 -1.66 5.00
C THR A 473 -3.20 -2.97 5.61
N ARG A 474 -2.85 -3.19 6.88
CA ARG A 474 -3.38 -4.32 7.67
C ARG A 474 -4.90 -4.29 7.80
N TYR A 475 -5.49 -3.09 7.84
CA TYR A 475 -6.94 -2.91 7.88
C TYR A 475 -7.59 -3.43 6.60
N GLU A 476 -7.08 -3.00 5.43
CA GLU A 476 -7.57 -3.48 4.13
C GLU A 476 -7.36 -4.99 3.98
N PHE A 477 -6.22 -5.53 4.43
CA PHE A 477 -5.98 -6.96 4.43
C PHE A 477 -7.08 -7.74 5.16
N CYS A 478 -7.45 -7.30 6.37
CA CYS A 478 -8.48 -7.95 7.17
C CYS A 478 -9.86 -7.87 6.50
N LEU A 479 -10.25 -6.70 6.00
CA LEU A 479 -11.56 -6.54 5.35
C LEU A 479 -11.68 -7.36 4.07
N TRP A 480 -10.63 -7.39 3.26
CA TRP A 480 -10.63 -8.14 2.01
C TRP A 480 -10.62 -9.64 2.24
N THR A 481 -9.75 -10.15 3.12
CA THR A 481 -9.68 -11.58 3.41
C THR A 481 -10.97 -12.11 4.04
N ASP A 482 -11.58 -11.35 4.96
CA ASP A 482 -12.88 -11.70 5.53
C ASP A 482 -13.99 -11.65 4.47
N GLY A 483 -14.08 -10.58 3.67
CA GLY A 483 -15.07 -10.48 2.62
C GLY A 483 -14.95 -11.61 1.58
N LEU A 484 -13.73 -11.98 1.21
CA LEU A 484 -13.47 -13.10 0.30
C LEU A 484 -13.83 -14.46 0.93
N ASN A 485 -13.53 -14.66 2.21
CA ASN A 485 -13.99 -15.83 2.95
C ASN A 485 -15.52 -15.93 2.95
N VAL A 486 -16.20 -14.80 3.15
CA VAL A 486 -17.68 -14.71 3.08
C VAL A 486 -18.21 -15.13 1.71
N LEU A 487 -17.57 -14.71 0.62
CA LEU A 487 -17.93 -15.13 -0.74
C LEU A 487 -17.69 -16.63 -0.97
N LEU A 488 -16.63 -17.19 -0.36
CA LEU A 488 -16.31 -18.62 -0.38
C LEU A 488 -17.16 -19.47 0.58
N GLY A 489 -18.11 -18.86 1.30
CA GLY A 489 -18.93 -19.55 2.30
C GLY A 489 -18.16 -19.98 3.55
N LYS A 490 -17.03 -19.35 3.84
CA LYS A 490 -16.20 -19.56 5.03
C LYS A 490 -16.48 -18.50 6.09
N GLU A 491 -16.13 -18.81 7.34
CA GLU A 491 -16.20 -17.86 8.44
C GLU A 491 -15.13 -16.76 8.30
N MET A 492 -15.44 -15.58 8.86
CA MET A 492 -14.51 -14.47 8.96
C MET A 492 -13.55 -14.71 10.13
N THR A 493 -12.24 -14.63 9.89
CA THR A 493 -11.21 -15.04 10.86
C THR A 493 -10.25 -13.93 11.26
N SER A 494 -10.40 -12.72 10.69
CA SER A 494 -9.47 -11.64 10.99
C SER A 494 -9.63 -11.09 12.41
N GLU A 495 -8.54 -10.52 12.93
CA GLU A 495 -8.53 -9.77 14.20
C GLU A 495 -9.51 -8.59 14.19
N ARG A 496 -9.79 -8.03 12.99
CA ARG A 496 -10.72 -6.93 12.82
C ARG A 496 -12.16 -7.38 13.04
N THR A 497 -12.54 -8.55 12.55
CA THR A 497 -13.88 -9.10 12.79
C THR A 497 -14.12 -9.35 14.27
N GLN A 498 -13.13 -9.90 14.98
CA GLN A 498 -13.23 -10.05 16.43
C GLN A 498 -13.41 -8.71 17.14
N THR A 499 -12.62 -7.70 16.77
CA THR A 499 -12.69 -6.36 17.35
C THR A 499 -14.04 -5.69 17.07
N ASP A 500 -14.53 -5.74 15.82
CA ASP A 500 -15.83 -5.18 15.43
C ASP A 500 -16.96 -5.89 16.18
N LEU A 501 -16.89 -7.21 16.31
CA LEU A 501 -17.86 -8.01 17.05
C LEU A 501 -17.89 -7.63 18.53
N ASP A 502 -16.72 -7.48 19.17
CA ASP A 502 -16.65 -7.10 20.58
C ASP A 502 -17.18 -5.69 20.83
N VAL A 503 -16.92 -4.74 19.92
CA VAL A 503 -17.49 -3.38 20.00
C VAL A 503 -19.01 -3.40 19.84
N LEU A 504 -19.52 -4.12 18.84
CA LEU A 504 -20.96 -4.22 18.60
C LEU A 504 -21.67 -4.94 19.74
N LEU A 505 -21.11 -6.05 20.25
CA LEU A 505 -21.64 -6.75 21.42
C LEU A 505 -21.63 -5.85 22.65
N SER A 506 -20.55 -5.12 22.89
CA SER A 506 -20.47 -4.18 24.01
C SER A 506 -21.55 -3.11 23.93
N MET A 507 -21.75 -2.53 22.75
CA MET A 507 -22.76 -1.50 22.52
C MET A 507 -24.18 -2.06 22.65
N GLU A 508 -24.48 -3.17 21.98
CA GLU A 508 -25.82 -3.79 22.00
C GLU A 508 -26.17 -4.28 23.40
N LEU A 509 -25.24 -4.91 24.12
CA LEU A 509 -25.46 -5.30 25.52
C LEU A 509 -25.73 -4.09 26.40
N LYS A 510 -24.97 -3.00 26.25
CA LYS A 510 -25.24 -1.75 27.00
C LYS A 510 -26.64 -1.24 26.72
N LEU A 511 -27.06 -1.19 25.46
CA LEU A 511 -28.41 -0.75 25.08
C LEU A 511 -29.51 -1.63 25.71
N ARG A 512 -29.35 -2.96 25.71
CA ARG A 512 -30.31 -3.88 26.35
C ARG A 512 -30.34 -3.79 27.87
N LEU A 513 -29.24 -3.38 28.48
CA LEU A 513 -29.11 -3.24 29.93
C LEU A 513 -29.46 -1.84 30.44
N LEU A 514 -29.72 -0.86 29.56
CA LEU A 514 -30.14 0.49 29.97
C LEU A 514 -31.37 0.47 30.88
N ASP A 515 -32.36 -0.35 30.55
CA ASP A 515 -33.61 -0.46 31.33
C ASP A 515 -33.39 -1.16 32.69
N LEU A 516 -32.23 -1.78 32.89
CA LEU A 516 -31.84 -2.50 34.11
C LEU A 516 -30.76 -1.75 34.90
N GLU A 517 -30.51 -0.48 34.58
CA GLU A 517 -29.48 0.31 35.25
C GLU A 517 -29.80 0.44 36.75
N ASN A 518 -28.87 0.03 37.61
CA ASN A 518 -29.01 -0.08 39.07
C ASN A 518 -29.95 -1.20 39.57
N ILE A 519 -30.42 -2.11 38.71
CA ILE A 519 -31.17 -3.29 39.10
C ILE A 519 -30.23 -4.49 39.16
N SER A 520 -30.21 -5.18 40.31
CA SER A 520 -29.42 -6.42 40.46
C SER A 520 -29.94 -7.51 39.52
N ILE A 521 -29.09 -7.96 38.59
CA ILE A 521 -29.42 -9.06 37.69
C ILE A 521 -29.37 -10.38 38.49
N PRO A 522 -30.47 -11.12 38.63
CA PRO A 522 -30.48 -12.37 39.39
C PRO A 522 -29.75 -13.47 38.62
N ASP A 523 -28.93 -14.27 39.31
CA ASP A 523 -28.21 -15.41 38.71
C ASP A 523 -29.15 -16.51 38.21
N THR A 524 -30.35 -16.62 38.78
CA THR A 524 -31.37 -17.59 38.38
C THR A 524 -32.63 -16.85 37.92
N PRO A 525 -33.18 -17.21 36.74
CA PRO A 525 -34.40 -16.58 36.25
C PRO A 525 -35.56 -16.89 37.21
N PRO A 526 -36.33 -15.88 37.68
CA PRO A 526 -37.46 -16.11 38.54
C PRO A 526 -38.52 -16.98 37.84
N PRO A 527 -39.24 -17.84 38.57
CA PRO A 527 -40.20 -18.75 37.97
C PRO A 527 -41.33 -17.96 37.28
N VAL A 528 -41.62 -18.31 36.03
CA VAL A 528 -42.76 -17.76 35.31
C VAL A 528 -44.04 -18.23 36.00
N PRO A 529 -44.93 -17.32 36.46
CA PRO A 529 -46.18 -17.72 37.11
C PRO A 529 -47.07 -18.49 36.12
N LYS A 530 -47.94 -19.36 36.65
CA LYS A 530 -48.92 -20.09 35.82
C LYS A 530 -49.78 -19.09 35.04
N PRO A 531 -50.13 -19.39 33.78
CA PRO A 531 -51.03 -18.52 33.03
C PRO A 531 -52.35 -18.34 33.80
N PRO A 532 -52.97 -17.17 33.73
CA PRO A 532 -54.27 -16.92 34.36
C PRO A 532 -55.31 -17.97 33.94
N SER A 533 -56.22 -18.31 34.85
CA SER A 533 -57.25 -19.32 34.60
C SER A 533 -58.32 -18.88 33.59
N ASN A 534 -58.34 -17.60 33.22
CA ASN A 534 -59.23 -17.02 32.22
C ASN A 534 -58.49 -15.93 31.43
N LEU A 535 -59.05 -15.54 30.29
CA LEU A 535 -58.56 -14.42 29.46
C LEU A 535 -59.27 -13.11 29.79
N ASN A 536 -59.79 -12.97 31.03
CA ASN A 536 -60.42 -11.72 31.47
C ASN A 536 -59.32 -10.76 31.90
N PHE A 537 -58.76 -10.03 30.94
CA PHE A 537 -57.71 -9.05 31.20
C PHE A 537 -58.22 -7.94 32.14
N CYS A 538 -57.38 -7.52 33.10
CA CYS A 538 -57.71 -6.46 34.05
C CYS A 538 -57.92 -5.08 33.38
N TYR A 539 -57.43 -4.93 32.15
CA TYR A 539 -57.58 -3.73 31.33
C TYR A 539 -58.21 -4.12 30.01
N ASP A 540 -59.23 -3.38 29.59
CA ASP A 540 -59.84 -3.55 28.29
C ASP A 540 -59.07 -2.68 27.28
N PHE A 541 -58.33 -3.32 26.38
CA PHE A 541 -57.56 -2.63 25.33
C PHE A 541 -58.42 -2.29 24.10
N SER A 542 -59.75 -2.42 24.20
CA SER A 542 -60.71 -2.12 23.12
C SER A 542 -60.80 -0.62 22.75
N HIS A 543 -60.19 0.27 23.54
CA HIS A 543 -60.11 1.71 23.26
C HIS A 543 -58.65 2.21 23.32
N ALA A 544 -57.86 1.87 22.31
CA ALA A 544 -56.69 2.66 21.91
C ALA A 544 -56.84 2.98 20.41
N GLU A 545 -56.76 4.26 20.09
CA GLU A 545 -57.33 4.95 18.93
C GLU A 545 -56.73 4.59 17.56
N GLN A 546 -57.54 4.88 16.53
CA GLN A 546 -57.16 4.97 15.11
C GLN A 546 -56.07 6.01 14.84
#